data_AF-A0A402A9S4-F1
#
_entry.id   AF-A0A402A9S4-F1
#
_cell.length_a   1.000
_cell.length_b   1.000
_cell.length_c   1.000
_cell.angle_alpha   90.00
_cell.angle_beta   90.00
_cell.angle_gamma   90.00
#
_symmetry.space_group_name_H-M   'P 1'
#
loop_
_entity.id
_entity.type
_entity.pdbx_description
1 polymer ?
#
loop_
_entity_poly.entity_id
_entity_poly.type
_entity_poly.pdbx_seq_one_letter_code
_entity_poly.pdbx_strand_id
1 'polypeptide(L)'
;MNKYLLRTLAIITAFGAFTMVLLGALVTKTDSGQGCGQTWPLCHGQLLPDSMSVNAFYEYGHRITSGTGGFLIVLLALWAWLSYRKDIHVKILGFLSVFFVVLQGGLGALTVVFEGSFAKYPLLALHFGFALICFASVMLLTVRLFQIEDARRLDLLTASKPATKGLQYTIWALMAYIYLVIYSGALVQHTESALGCGTQFPACSSTYLPGFDSHAGIQMLHRYGAASIWLLLLAFLIIIIRNYGVRRDLVIGSWLAFLLVCLQAVSGAMTVLTGVQLIWGIIHTTLIAFLFVVLSYLCMQIGWPWKLRWQQKKSLVAQDQGQIA
;
A
#
# COMPACT_ATOMS: atom_id res chain seq x y z
N MET A 1 14.01 25.34 12.60
CA MET A 1 13.76 24.44 11.45
C MET A 1 12.29 24.58 11.05
N ASN A 2 12.01 24.91 9.78
CA ASN A 2 10.67 25.32 9.33
C ASN A 2 9.74 24.11 9.17
N LYS A 3 8.81 23.95 10.11
CA LYS A 3 7.87 22.82 10.17
C LYS A 3 6.83 22.85 9.04
N TYR A 4 6.44 24.05 8.59
CA TYR A 4 5.51 24.20 7.48
C TYR A 4 6.10 23.66 6.18
N LEU A 5 7.37 24.00 5.90
CA LEU A 5 8.04 23.52 4.69
C LEU A 5 8.20 22.00 4.68
N LEU A 6 8.54 21.39 5.81
CA LEU A 6 8.61 19.92 5.93
C LEU A 6 7.26 19.25 5.66
N ARG A 7 6.16 19.84 6.13
CA ARG A 7 4.79 19.32 5.90
C ARG A 7 4.34 19.49 4.46
N THR A 8 4.64 20.63 3.85
CA THR A 8 4.39 20.85 2.42
C THR A 8 5.15 19.83 1.59
N LEU A 9 6.44 19.61 1.90
CA LEU A 9 7.23 18.55 1.26
C LEU A 9 6.59 17.17 1.46
N ALA A 10 6.11 16.86 2.66
CA ALA A 10 5.45 15.59 2.95
C ALA A 10 4.19 15.38 2.09
N ILE A 11 3.33 16.40 1.98
CA ILE A 11 2.13 16.36 1.12
C ILE A 11 2.50 16.15 -0.35
N ILE A 12 3.46 16.93 -0.86
CA ILE A 12 3.93 16.81 -2.26
C ILE A 12 4.49 15.42 -2.52
N THR A 13 5.28 14.89 -1.59
CA THR A 13 5.90 13.56 -1.71
C THR A 13 4.85 12.45 -1.63
N ALA A 14 3.84 12.57 -0.77
CA ALA A 14 2.74 11.62 -0.68
C ALA A 14 1.90 11.60 -1.96
N PHE A 15 1.63 12.77 -2.55
CA PHE A 15 0.97 12.88 -3.84
C PHE A 15 1.83 12.25 -4.95
N GLY A 16 3.13 12.57 -5.01
CA GLY A 16 4.06 11.97 -5.97
C GLY A 16 4.14 10.45 -5.86
N ALA A 17 4.22 9.92 -4.63
CA ALA A 17 4.22 8.46 -4.39
C ALA A 17 2.92 7.79 -4.87
N PHE A 18 1.77 8.45 -4.69
CA PHE A 18 0.51 7.97 -5.25
C PHE A 18 0.53 7.97 -6.79
N THR A 19 1.01 9.05 -7.41
CA THR A 19 1.16 9.15 -8.88
C THR A 19 2.09 8.06 -9.41
N MET A 20 3.16 7.71 -8.71
CA MET A 20 4.04 6.60 -9.08
C MET A 20 3.27 5.26 -9.17
N VAL A 21 2.45 4.94 -8.16
CA VAL A 21 1.61 3.73 -8.15
C VAL A 21 0.63 3.73 -9.32
N LEU A 22 -0.04 4.86 -9.57
CA LEU A 22 -1.01 4.97 -10.68
C LEU A 22 -0.35 4.84 -12.05
N LEU A 23 0.77 5.51 -12.29
CA LEU A 23 1.48 5.41 -13.56
C LEU A 23 2.06 4.02 -13.78
N GLY A 24 2.54 3.33 -12.74
CA GLY A 24 2.97 1.94 -12.83
C GLY A 24 1.83 0.99 -13.20
N ALA A 25 0.65 1.21 -12.60
CA ALA A 25 -0.57 0.47 -12.94
C ALA A 25 -1.04 0.75 -14.37
N LEU A 26 -0.92 2.01 -14.83
CA LEU A 26 -1.23 2.40 -16.20
C LEU A 26 -0.31 1.67 -17.19
N VAL A 27 1.01 1.75 -17.00
CA VAL A 27 2.01 1.08 -17.84
C VAL A 27 1.76 -0.42 -17.94
N THR A 28 1.40 -1.05 -16.82
CA THR A 28 1.08 -2.48 -16.78
C THR A 28 -0.19 -2.81 -17.56
N LYS A 29 -1.24 -1.97 -17.44
CA LYS A 29 -2.56 -2.24 -18.05
C LYS A 29 -2.66 -1.82 -19.51
N THR A 30 -1.74 -0.98 -19.98
CA THR A 30 -1.61 -0.60 -21.39
C THR A 30 -0.50 -1.38 -22.10
N ASP A 31 0.03 -2.45 -21.47
CA ASP A 31 1.13 -3.28 -21.96
C ASP A 31 2.33 -2.46 -22.46
N SER A 32 2.59 -1.33 -21.80
CA SER A 32 3.59 -0.35 -22.22
C SER A 32 4.94 -0.55 -21.53
N GLY A 33 5.12 -1.58 -20.71
CA GLY A 33 6.32 -1.81 -19.89
C GLY A 33 7.61 -2.11 -20.67
N GLN A 34 7.55 -2.19 -22.00
CA GLN A 34 8.69 -2.37 -22.91
C GLN A 34 8.76 -1.27 -23.99
N GLY A 35 8.00 -0.19 -23.82
CA GLY A 35 7.97 0.93 -24.76
C GLY A 35 9.33 1.59 -24.99
N CYS A 36 10.17 1.69 -23.96
CA CYS A 36 11.48 2.34 -23.99
C CYS A 36 12.67 1.41 -24.32
N GLY A 37 12.39 0.14 -24.64
CA GLY A 37 13.41 -0.89 -24.82
C GLY A 37 14.21 -1.18 -23.54
N GLN A 38 15.36 -1.85 -23.71
CA GLN A 38 16.15 -2.41 -22.59
C GLN A 38 17.12 -1.41 -21.93
N THR A 39 17.11 -0.14 -22.32
CA THR A 39 17.92 0.88 -21.66
C THR A 39 17.22 1.38 -20.41
N TRP A 40 17.97 1.59 -19.32
CA TRP A 40 17.50 2.20 -18.08
C TRP A 40 18.66 2.99 -17.44
N PRO A 41 18.45 4.21 -16.91
CA PRO A 41 17.18 4.91 -16.73
C PRO A 41 16.65 5.60 -18.01
N LEU A 42 17.48 5.71 -19.04
CA LEU A 42 17.17 6.39 -20.31
C LEU A 42 16.17 5.61 -21.18
N CYS A 43 15.44 6.29 -22.05
CA CYS A 43 14.52 5.67 -23.02
C CYS A 43 15.22 5.58 -24.38
N HIS A 44 15.40 4.37 -24.91
CA HIS A 44 16.23 4.12 -26.10
C HIS A 44 17.63 4.79 -26.05
N GLY A 45 18.24 4.83 -24.87
CA GLY A 45 19.55 5.47 -24.64
C GLY A 45 19.54 7.00 -24.63
N GLN A 46 18.38 7.64 -24.74
CA GLN A 46 18.23 9.10 -24.78
C GLN A 46 17.51 9.61 -23.53
N LEU A 47 17.91 10.80 -23.05
CA LEU A 47 17.24 11.49 -21.95
C LEU A 47 16.00 12.26 -22.43
N LEU A 48 16.03 12.79 -23.65
CA LEU A 48 14.90 13.43 -24.29
C LEU A 48 14.79 12.86 -25.70
N PRO A 49 13.93 11.85 -25.92
CA PRO A 49 13.75 11.29 -27.25
C PRO A 49 13.11 12.31 -28.21
N ASP A 50 13.65 12.44 -29.42
CA ASP A 50 13.12 13.36 -30.44
C ASP A 50 11.72 12.97 -30.92
N SER A 51 11.41 11.67 -30.86
CA SER A 51 10.08 11.12 -31.12
C SER A 51 9.85 9.90 -30.23
N MET A 52 8.60 9.68 -29.84
CA MET A 52 8.27 8.61 -28.90
C MET A 52 6.90 8.01 -29.22
N SER A 53 6.81 6.68 -29.23
CA SER A 53 5.53 5.98 -29.35
C SER A 53 4.66 6.24 -28.12
N VAL A 54 3.36 5.97 -28.21
CA VAL A 54 2.44 6.10 -27.06
C VAL A 54 2.87 5.19 -25.89
N ASN A 55 3.35 3.98 -26.19
CA ASN A 55 3.82 3.05 -25.16
C ASN A 55 5.09 3.57 -24.47
N ALA A 56 6.04 4.05 -25.26
CA ALA A 56 7.26 4.67 -24.72
C ALA A 56 6.93 5.92 -23.90
N PHE A 57 5.91 6.69 -24.27
CA PHE A 57 5.44 7.84 -23.49
C PHE A 57 4.94 7.44 -22.10
N TYR A 58 4.11 6.41 -21.99
CA TYR A 58 3.64 5.93 -20.70
C TYR A 58 4.78 5.38 -19.84
N GLU A 59 5.67 4.57 -20.43
CA GLU A 59 6.79 3.99 -19.68
C GLU A 59 7.77 5.07 -19.22
N TYR A 60 8.15 5.99 -20.10
CA TYR A 60 9.10 7.05 -19.76
C TYR A 60 8.51 8.03 -18.75
N GLY A 61 7.22 8.37 -18.87
CA GLY A 61 6.50 9.18 -17.89
C GLY A 61 6.53 8.54 -16.49
N HIS A 62 6.33 7.23 -16.40
CA HIS A 62 6.46 6.49 -15.15
C HIS A 62 7.91 6.51 -14.61
N ARG A 63 8.93 6.33 -15.46
CA ARG A 63 10.36 6.38 -15.06
C ARG A 63 10.75 7.75 -14.48
N ILE A 64 10.39 8.84 -15.16
CA ILE A 64 10.71 10.20 -14.72
C ILE A 64 10.00 10.55 -13.41
N THR A 65 8.73 10.18 -13.31
CA THR A 65 7.95 10.41 -12.09
C THR A 65 8.49 9.58 -10.93
N SER A 66 8.90 8.33 -11.17
CA SER A 66 9.49 7.46 -10.15
C SER A 66 10.87 7.93 -9.69
N GLY A 67 11.72 8.41 -10.61
CA GLY A 67 13.00 9.01 -10.26
C GLY A 67 12.85 10.28 -9.41
N THR A 68 11.96 11.17 -9.83
CA THR A 68 11.66 12.42 -9.09
C THR A 68 11.03 12.12 -7.73
N GLY A 69 10.04 11.23 -7.68
CA GLY A 69 9.38 10.81 -6.45
C GLY A 69 10.33 10.13 -5.48
N GLY A 70 11.23 9.25 -5.96
CA GLY A 70 12.27 8.63 -5.16
C GLY A 70 13.21 9.64 -4.51
N PHE A 71 13.64 10.66 -5.26
CA PHE A 71 14.44 11.76 -4.71
C PHE A 71 13.69 12.52 -3.59
N LEU A 72 12.42 12.86 -3.81
CA LEU A 72 11.59 13.54 -2.81
C LEU A 72 11.40 12.68 -1.55
N ILE A 73 11.22 11.37 -1.70
CA ILE A 73 11.10 10.42 -0.58
C ILE A 73 12.36 10.40 0.26
N VAL A 74 13.54 10.35 -0.36
CA VAL A 74 14.83 10.39 0.36
C VAL A 74 14.98 11.72 1.10
N LEU A 75 14.70 12.85 0.43
CA LEU A 75 14.77 14.17 1.04
C LEU A 75 13.82 14.29 2.25
N LEU A 76 12.57 13.86 2.09
CA LEU A 76 11.57 13.87 3.16
C LEU A 76 12.01 12.99 4.33
N ALA A 77 12.46 11.75 4.07
CA ALA A 77 12.85 10.81 5.11
C ALA A 77 14.06 11.32 5.91
N LEU A 78 15.09 11.83 5.23
CA LEU A 78 16.26 12.42 5.88
C LEU A 78 15.88 13.64 6.72
N TRP A 79 15.11 14.56 6.15
CA TRP A 79 14.69 15.75 6.88
C TRP A 79 13.82 15.39 8.09
N ALA A 80 12.81 14.53 7.93
CA ALA A 80 11.96 14.08 9.02
C ALA A 80 12.76 13.36 10.12
N TRP A 81 13.74 12.50 9.74
CA TRP A 81 14.61 11.81 10.69
C TRP A 81 15.45 12.79 11.51
N LEU A 82 16.09 13.77 10.86
CA LEU A 82 16.88 14.79 11.54
C LEU A 82 16.02 15.67 12.45
N SER A 83 14.79 15.93 12.04
CA SER A 83 13.80 16.75 12.74
C SER A 83 13.26 16.08 14.01
N TYR A 84 12.93 14.80 13.92
CA TYR A 84 12.17 14.06 14.93
C TYR A 84 12.91 12.80 15.39
N ARG A 85 14.19 12.93 15.75
CA ARG A 85 15.09 11.82 16.12
C ARG A 85 14.60 10.92 17.26
N LYS A 86 13.65 11.39 18.07
CA LYS A 86 13.09 10.64 19.21
C LYS A 86 11.81 9.86 18.85
N ASP A 87 11.18 10.14 17.71
CA ASP A 87 9.95 9.44 17.30
C ASP A 87 10.31 8.18 16.50
N ILE A 88 9.94 7.02 17.03
CA ILE A 88 10.24 5.72 16.42
C ILE A 88 9.43 5.48 15.14
N HIS A 89 8.20 5.98 15.07
CA HIS A 89 7.37 5.83 13.87
C HIS A 89 7.97 6.63 12.71
N VAL A 90 8.44 7.85 12.96
CA VAL A 90 9.13 8.66 11.94
C VAL A 90 10.35 7.90 11.38
N LYS A 91 11.13 7.25 12.25
CA LYS A 91 12.30 6.46 11.82
C LYS A 91 11.92 5.24 10.99
N ILE A 92 10.97 4.44 11.48
CA ILE A 92 10.53 3.22 10.78
C ILE A 92 9.91 3.59 9.44
N LEU A 93 8.97 4.55 9.42
CA LEU A 93 8.28 4.96 8.19
C LEU A 93 9.24 5.61 7.19
N GLY A 94 10.16 6.47 7.65
CA GLY A 94 11.21 7.02 6.81
C GLY A 94 12.12 5.94 6.20
N PHE A 95 12.57 4.98 7.02
CA PHE A 95 13.36 3.84 6.56
C PHE A 95 12.59 2.99 5.54
N LEU A 96 11.36 2.58 5.83
CA LEU A 96 10.55 1.76 4.93
C LEU A 96 10.30 2.48 3.60
N SER A 97 10.05 3.79 3.64
CA SER A 97 9.85 4.59 2.42
C SER A 97 11.08 4.56 1.52
N VAL A 98 12.28 4.80 2.08
CA VAL A 98 13.54 4.78 1.34
C VAL A 98 13.90 3.36 0.87
N PHE A 99 13.77 2.38 1.76
CA PHE A 99 14.10 1.00 1.45
C PHE A 99 13.26 0.47 0.29
N PHE A 100 11.93 0.63 0.37
CA PHE A 100 11.06 0.12 -0.68
C PHE A 100 11.17 0.93 -1.97
N VAL A 101 11.37 2.25 -1.96
CA VAL A 101 11.56 2.97 -3.24
C VAL A 101 12.85 2.56 -3.96
N VAL A 102 13.94 2.31 -3.22
CA VAL A 102 15.19 1.81 -3.80
C VAL A 102 15.03 0.38 -4.31
N LEU A 103 14.39 -0.49 -3.53
CA LEU A 103 14.09 -1.86 -3.95
C LEU A 103 13.23 -1.88 -5.22
N GLN A 104 12.22 -1.01 -5.31
CA GLN A 104 11.36 -0.88 -6.48
C GLN A 104 12.12 -0.39 -7.72
N GLY A 105 12.98 0.62 -7.58
CA GLY A 105 13.85 1.07 -8.67
C GLY A 105 14.76 -0.04 -9.17
N GLY A 106 15.36 -0.81 -8.26
CA GLY A 106 16.19 -1.97 -8.61
C GLY A 106 15.41 -3.09 -9.30
N LEU A 107 14.23 -3.46 -8.79
CA LEU A 107 13.37 -4.47 -9.41
C LEU A 107 12.88 -4.02 -10.80
N GLY A 108 12.47 -2.76 -10.95
CA GLY A 108 12.04 -2.20 -12.24
C GLY A 108 13.17 -2.19 -13.28
N ALA A 109 14.39 -1.80 -12.88
CA ALA A 109 15.56 -1.88 -13.75
C ALA A 109 15.88 -3.32 -14.16
N LEU A 110 15.83 -4.26 -13.20
CA LEU A 110 16.08 -5.68 -13.47
C LEU A 110 15.07 -6.25 -14.47
N THR A 111 13.78 -5.90 -14.35
CA THR A 111 12.73 -6.42 -15.25
C THR A 111 12.87 -5.94 -16.68
N VAL A 112 13.39 -4.72 -16.88
CA VAL A 112 13.58 -4.13 -18.23
C VAL A 112 14.89 -4.60 -18.87
N VAL A 113 15.96 -4.73 -18.09
CA VAL A 113 17.29 -5.07 -18.62
C VAL A 113 17.44 -6.58 -18.90
N PHE A 114 16.82 -7.43 -18.08
CA PHE A 114 17.01 -8.90 -18.15
C PHE A 114 15.76 -9.64 -18.61
N GLU A 115 15.16 -9.20 -19.72
CA GLU A 115 13.98 -9.83 -20.29
C GLU A 115 14.19 -11.35 -20.51
N GLY A 116 13.60 -12.17 -19.63
CA GLY A 116 13.47 -13.62 -19.81
C GLY A 116 14.13 -14.53 -18.78
N SER A 117 15.02 -14.06 -17.91
CA SER A 117 15.85 -14.97 -17.08
C SER A 117 15.33 -15.27 -15.67
N PHE A 118 14.38 -14.50 -15.12
CA PHE A 118 13.92 -14.67 -13.74
C PHE A 118 12.40 -14.52 -13.59
N ALA A 119 11.77 -15.53 -12.98
CA ALA A 119 10.43 -15.58 -12.36
C ALA A 119 9.51 -14.34 -12.59
N LYS A 120 9.14 -14.08 -13.85
CA LYS A 120 8.57 -12.80 -14.32
C LYS A 120 7.29 -12.42 -13.56
N TYR A 121 6.33 -13.35 -13.46
CA TYR A 121 5.02 -13.04 -12.87
C TYR A 121 5.01 -12.93 -11.33
N PRO A 122 5.65 -13.86 -10.57
CA PRO A 122 5.71 -13.73 -9.12
C PRO A 122 6.49 -12.49 -8.65
N LEU A 123 7.63 -12.17 -9.29
CA LEU A 123 8.42 -11.00 -8.94
C LEU A 123 7.69 -9.70 -9.26
N LEU A 124 7.00 -9.63 -10.38
CA LEU A 124 6.22 -8.46 -10.76
C LEU A 124 4.97 -8.30 -9.88
N ALA A 125 4.34 -9.41 -9.45
CA ALA A 125 3.29 -9.38 -8.44
C ALA A 125 3.79 -8.87 -7.07
N LEU A 126 5.02 -9.23 -6.67
CA LEU A 126 5.67 -8.67 -5.47
C LEU A 126 5.98 -7.17 -5.64
N HIS A 127 6.37 -6.74 -6.85
CA HIS A 127 6.66 -5.34 -7.14
C HIS A 127 5.47 -4.45 -6.76
N PHE A 128 4.25 -4.81 -7.17
CA PHE A 128 3.05 -4.05 -6.81
C PHE A 128 2.85 -3.95 -5.28
N GLY A 129 3.00 -5.05 -4.54
CA GLY A 129 2.87 -5.04 -3.08
C GLY A 129 3.91 -4.14 -2.39
N PHE A 130 5.15 -4.17 -2.86
CA PHE A 130 6.23 -3.31 -2.36
C PHE A 130 5.99 -1.83 -2.66
N ALA A 131 5.45 -1.50 -3.83
CA ALA A 131 5.02 -0.13 -4.16
C ALA A 131 3.95 0.37 -3.16
N LEU A 132 2.99 -0.48 -2.77
CA LEU A 132 1.99 -0.14 -1.76
C LEU A 132 2.59 0.06 -0.37
N ILE A 133 3.59 -0.72 0.04
CA ILE A 133 4.29 -0.50 1.31
C ILE A 133 5.04 0.84 1.29
N CYS A 134 5.72 1.16 0.18
CA CYS A 134 6.37 2.46 0.01
C CYS A 134 5.36 3.61 0.13
N PHE A 135 4.27 3.55 -0.64
CA PHE A 135 3.21 4.55 -0.62
C PHE A 135 2.59 4.72 0.77
N ALA A 136 2.22 3.62 1.43
CA ALA A 136 1.68 3.66 2.78
C ALA A 136 2.67 4.22 3.79
N SER A 137 3.97 3.92 3.65
CA SER A 137 4.99 4.45 4.54
C SER A 137 5.14 5.97 4.42
N VAL A 138 5.14 6.51 3.19
CA VAL A 138 5.18 7.96 2.93
C VAL A 138 3.91 8.65 3.43
N MET A 139 2.75 8.07 3.17
CA MET A 139 1.47 8.63 3.60
C MET A 139 1.36 8.64 5.12
N LEU A 140 1.74 7.55 5.80
CA LEU A 140 1.75 7.49 7.26
C LEU A 140 2.81 8.38 7.87
N LEU A 141 3.98 8.54 7.23
CA LEU A 141 4.98 9.51 7.69
C LEU A 141 4.38 10.92 7.64
N THR A 142 3.69 11.25 6.55
CA THR A 142 2.97 12.53 6.41
C THR A 142 1.95 12.69 7.53
N VAL A 143 1.04 11.74 7.71
CA VAL A 143 0.05 11.76 8.81
C VAL A 143 0.73 11.93 10.17
N ARG A 144 1.82 11.21 10.44
CA ARG A 144 2.54 11.28 11.71
C ARG A 144 3.16 12.65 11.95
N LEU A 145 3.71 13.30 10.92
CA LEU A 145 4.24 14.68 11.01
C LEU A 145 3.16 15.72 11.34
N PHE A 146 1.90 15.47 10.95
CA PHE A 146 0.77 16.27 11.40
C PHE A 146 0.37 15.94 12.84
N GLN A 147 0.27 14.65 13.18
CA GLN A 147 -0.13 14.19 14.52
C GLN A 147 0.84 14.55 15.65
N ILE A 148 2.16 14.64 15.38
CA ILE A 148 3.15 14.96 16.42
C ILE A 148 2.92 16.34 17.05
N GLU A 149 2.34 17.29 16.31
CA GLU A 149 2.02 18.60 16.87
C GLU A 149 0.69 18.61 17.63
N ASP A 150 -0.23 17.71 17.30
CA ASP A 150 -1.51 17.51 17.99
C ASP A 150 -1.43 16.43 19.10
N ALA A 151 -0.22 16.00 19.47
CA ALA A 151 0.05 14.80 20.27
C ALA A 151 -0.72 14.75 21.59
N ARG A 152 -0.94 15.90 22.25
CA ARG A 152 -1.64 15.98 23.54
C ARG A 152 -3.08 15.45 23.47
N ARG A 153 -3.79 15.67 22.36
CA ARG A 153 -5.18 15.21 22.21
C ARG A 153 -5.26 13.72 21.88
N LEU A 154 -4.32 13.22 21.08
CA LEU A 154 -4.26 11.81 20.69
C LEU A 154 -3.91 10.93 21.90
N ASP A 155 -2.91 11.35 22.69
CA ASP A 155 -2.46 10.61 23.87
C ASP A 155 -3.59 10.45 24.92
N LEU A 156 -4.40 11.49 25.14
CA LEU A 156 -5.55 11.44 26.06
C LEU A 156 -6.61 10.42 25.61
N LEU A 157 -6.92 10.35 24.31
CA LEU A 157 -7.90 9.41 23.78
C LEU A 157 -7.38 7.97 23.81
N THR A 158 -6.11 7.74 23.48
CA THR A 158 -5.50 6.40 23.51
C THR A 158 -5.37 5.86 24.93
N ALA A 159 -5.02 6.72 25.89
CA ALA A 159 -4.93 6.36 27.31
C ALA A 159 -6.30 5.95 27.90
N SER A 160 -7.38 6.56 27.42
CA SER A 160 -8.74 6.29 27.93
C SER A 160 -9.24 4.86 27.65
N LYS A 161 -8.81 4.24 26.54
CA LYS A 161 -9.18 2.86 26.19
C LYS A 161 -8.07 2.18 25.38
N PRO A 162 -7.07 1.57 26.04
CA PRO A 162 -5.96 0.92 25.35
C PRO A 162 -6.46 -0.30 24.55
N ALA A 163 -5.82 -0.56 23.41
CA ALA A 163 -6.13 -1.73 22.60
C ALA A 163 -5.67 -3.02 23.30
N THR A 164 -6.50 -4.07 23.26
CA THR A 164 -6.12 -5.38 23.78
C THR A 164 -5.11 -6.07 22.85
N LYS A 165 -4.29 -6.98 23.38
CA LYS A 165 -3.39 -7.81 22.55
C LYS A 165 -4.14 -8.60 21.48
N GLY A 166 -5.34 -9.09 21.80
CA GLY A 166 -6.21 -9.76 20.84
C GLY A 166 -6.48 -8.87 19.63
N LEU A 167 -6.90 -7.62 19.84
CA LEU A 167 -7.15 -6.68 18.76
C LEU A 167 -5.88 -6.35 17.96
N GLN A 168 -4.72 -6.24 18.63
CA GLN A 168 -3.43 -6.06 17.98
C GLN A 168 -3.12 -7.22 17.02
N TYR A 169 -3.20 -8.47 17.49
CA TYR A 169 -3.00 -9.63 16.62
C TYR A 169 -4.01 -9.68 15.49
N THR A 170 -5.29 -9.36 15.74
CA THR A 170 -6.33 -9.33 14.71
C THR A 170 -6.00 -8.36 13.59
N ILE A 171 -5.69 -7.09 13.88
CA ILE A 171 -5.43 -6.11 12.81
C ILE A 171 -4.15 -6.42 12.03
N TRP A 172 -3.10 -6.92 12.70
CA TRP A 172 -1.88 -7.34 12.03
C TRP A 172 -2.07 -8.60 11.18
N ALA A 173 -2.89 -9.56 11.63
CA ALA A 173 -3.26 -10.72 10.82
C ALA A 173 -4.11 -10.31 9.61
N LEU A 174 -5.05 -9.38 9.76
CA LEU A 174 -5.81 -8.81 8.63
C LEU A 174 -4.90 -8.08 7.64
N MET A 175 -3.91 -7.33 8.13
CA MET A 175 -2.91 -6.67 7.29
C MET A 175 -2.06 -7.69 6.51
N ALA A 176 -1.60 -8.74 7.17
CA ALA A 176 -0.86 -9.81 6.48
C ALA A 176 -1.73 -10.51 5.43
N TYR A 177 -2.99 -10.81 5.78
CA TYR A 177 -3.90 -11.50 4.87
C TYR A 177 -4.29 -10.64 3.66
N ILE A 178 -4.58 -9.34 3.85
CA ILE A 178 -4.88 -8.46 2.71
C ILE A 178 -3.67 -8.32 1.78
N TYR A 179 -2.44 -8.35 2.30
CA TYR A 179 -1.23 -8.36 1.48
C TYR A 179 -1.14 -9.61 0.58
N LEU A 180 -1.58 -10.77 1.07
CA LEU A 180 -1.69 -11.98 0.27
C LEU A 180 -2.78 -11.86 -0.82
N VAL A 181 -3.91 -11.21 -0.52
CA VAL A 181 -4.98 -10.97 -1.50
C VAL A 181 -4.56 -9.91 -2.55
N ILE A 182 -3.78 -8.91 -2.15
CA ILE A 182 -3.14 -7.95 -3.05
C ILE A 182 -2.21 -8.71 -4.02
N TYR A 183 -1.37 -9.60 -3.49
CA TYR A 183 -0.48 -10.42 -4.31
C TYR A 183 -1.26 -11.30 -5.28
N SER A 184 -2.34 -11.95 -4.84
CA SER A 184 -3.17 -12.77 -5.75
C SER A 184 -3.84 -11.93 -6.84
N GLY A 185 -4.26 -10.69 -6.54
CA GLY A 185 -4.80 -9.78 -7.54
C GLY A 185 -3.75 -9.31 -8.56
N ALA A 186 -2.53 -9.02 -8.10
CA ALA A 186 -1.42 -8.71 -9.00
C ALA A 186 -1.04 -9.93 -9.86
N LEU A 187 -1.10 -11.13 -9.30
CA LEU A 187 -0.90 -12.37 -10.06
C LEU A 187 -1.94 -12.51 -11.17
N VAL A 188 -3.23 -12.30 -10.88
CA VAL A 188 -4.33 -12.32 -11.88
C VAL A 188 -4.02 -11.39 -13.07
N GLN A 189 -3.47 -10.19 -12.82
CA GLN A 189 -3.09 -9.25 -13.87
C GLN A 189 -1.91 -9.78 -14.69
N HIS A 190 -0.85 -10.27 -14.04
CA HIS A 190 0.39 -10.66 -14.73
C HIS A 190 0.31 -12.01 -15.42
N THR A 191 -0.58 -12.91 -14.99
CA THR A 191 -0.85 -14.19 -15.67
C THR A 191 -2.00 -14.09 -16.67
N GLU A 192 -2.46 -12.87 -16.99
CA GLU A 192 -3.57 -12.60 -17.92
C GLU A 192 -4.86 -13.36 -17.55
N SER A 193 -5.03 -13.67 -16.26
CA SER A 193 -6.14 -14.49 -15.75
C SER A 193 -7.39 -13.67 -15.42
N ALA A 194 -7.43 -12.37 -15.73
CA ALA A 194 -8.56 -11.49 -15.39
C ALA A 194 -9.90 -12.03 -15.90
N LEU A 195 -9.91 -12.56 -17.13
CA LEU A 195 -11.06 -13.22 -17.78
C LEU A 195 -10.96 -14.75 -17.77
N GLY A 196 -10.23 -15.34 -16.82
CA GLY A 196 -10.12 -16.80 -16.69
C GLY A 196 -11.46 -17.52 -16.50
N CYS A 197 -12.49 -16.79 -16.06
CA CYS A 197 -13.89 -17.25 -15.93
C CYS A 197 -14.82 -16.57 -16.96
N GLY A 198 -14.28 -16.03 -18.05
CA GLY A 198 -14.98 -15.11 -18.93
C GLY A 198 -15.47 -13.87 -18.17
N THR A 199 -16.63 -13.35 -18.56
CA THR A 199 -17.31 -12.23 -17.90
C THR A 199 -18.26 -12.68 -16.78
N GLN A 200 -18.23 -13.97 -16.40
CA GLN A 200 -19.11 -14.52 -15.38
C GLN A 200 -18.66 -14.09 -13.98
N PHE A 201 -19.63 -13.62 -13.19
CA PHE A 201 -19.44 -13.18 -11.81
C PHE A 201 -20.74 -13.42 -11.02
N PRO A 202 -20.67 -13.90 -9.76
CA PRO A 202 -19.47 -14.21 -8.97
C PRO A 202 -18.85 -15.57 -9.28
N ALA A 203 -19.61 -16.49 -9.90
CA ALA A 203 -19.19 -17.85 -10.19
C ALA A 203 -18.32 -17.97 -11.46
N CYS A 204 -17.74 -19.16 -11.66
CA CYS A 204 -16.97 -19.57 -12.84
C CYS A 204 -17.71 -20.73 -13.53
N SER A 205 -18.86 -20.42 -14.13
CA SER A 205 -19.79 -21.41 -14.69
C SER A 205 -20.26 -22.41 -13.62
N SER A 206 -20.36 -23.69 -13.96
CA SER A 206 -20.67 -24.80 -13.04
C SER A 206 -19.49 -25.25 -12.17
N THR A 207 -18.28 -24.71 -12.40
CA THR A 207 -17.06 -25.16 -11.71
C THR A 207 -16.68 -24.17 -10.61
N TYR A 208 -16.97 -24.51 -9.36
CA TYR A 208 -16.66 -23.66 -8.21
C TYR A 208 -15.17 -23.74 -7.81
N LEU A 209 -14.51 -24.89 -7.98
CA LEU A 209 -13.09 -25.06 -7.64
C LEU A 209 -12.30 -25.55 -8.86
N PRO A 210 -11.95 -24.65 -9.80
CA PRO A 210 -11.02 -24.98 -10.88
C PRO A 210 -9.63 -25.31 -10.32
N GLY A 211 -8.80 -26.02 -11.11
CA GLY A 211 -7.41 -26.30 -10.74
C GLY A 211 -6.62 -25.01 -10.49
N PHE A 212 -5.81 -24.97 -9.43
CA PHE A 212 -5.10 -23.77 -8.94
C PHE A 212 -4.05 -23.22 -9.92
N ASP A 213 -3.64 -24.02 -10.89
CA ASP A 213 -2.72 -23.71 -11.99
C ASP A 213 -3.43 -23.14 -13.22
N SER A 214 -4.75 -23.27 -13.32
CA SER A 214 -5.54 -22.73 -14.42
C SER A 214 -5.83 -21.23 -14.25
N HIS A 215 -6.02 -20.50 -15.36
CA HIS A 215 -6.44 -19.09 -15.30
C HIS A 215 -7.77 -18.90 -14.52
N ALA A 216 -8.70 -19.85 -14.66
CA ALA A 216 -9.94 -19.87 -13.90
C ALA A 216 -9.69 -20.02 -12.39
N GLY A 217 -8.77 -20.90 -11.99
CA GLY A 217 -8.41 -21.14 -10.60
C GLY A 217 -7.72 -19.95 -9.96
N ILE A 218 -6.76 -19.33 -10.65
CA ILE A 218 -6.07 -18.12 -10.19
C ILE A 218 -7.08 -17.00 -9.91
N GLN A 219 -8.04 -16.80 -10.82
CA GLN A 219 -9.08 -15.79 -10.65
C GLN A 219 -10.06 -16.15 -9.52
N MET A 220 -10.55 -17.39 -9.45
CA MET A 220 -11.46 -17.79 -8.37
C MET A 220 -10.80 -17.71 -7.00
N LEU A 221 -9.52 -18.05 -6.88
CA LEU A 221 -8.75 -17.88 -5.64
C LEU A 221 -8.70 -16.42 -5.19
N HIS A 222 -8.47 -15.49 -6.12
CA HIS A 222 -8.51 -14.06 -5.81
C HIS A 222 -9.91 -13.61 -5.35
N ARG A 223 -10.98 -14.05 -6.03
CA ARG A 223 -12.38 -13.74 -5.64
C ARG A 223 -12.73 -14.26 -4.25
N TYR A 224 -12.31 -15.48 -3.91
CA TYR A 224 -12.51 -16.05 -2.58
C TYR A 224 -11.73 -15.30 -1.48
N GLY A 225 -10.49 -14.93 -1.79
CA GLY A 225 -9.70 -14.05 -0.91
C GLY A 225 -10.36 -12.69 -0.69
N ALA A 226 -10.89 -12.06 -1.75
CA ALA A 226 -11.58 -10.78 -1.65
C ALA A 226 -12.88 -10.88 -0.84
N ALA A 227 -13.70 -11.91 -1.07
CA ALA A 227 -14.95 -12.13 -0.33
C ALA A 227 -14.72 -12.38 1.16
N SER A 228 -13.70 -13.17 1.51
CA SER A 228 -13.35 -13.40 2.91
C SER A 228 -12.80 -12.13 3.59
N ILE A 229 -11.95 -11.35 2.91
CA ILE A 229 -11.51 -10.03 3.42
C ILE A 229 -12.70 -9.10 3.70
N TRP A 230 -13.69 -9.07 2.81
CA TRP A 230 -14.89 -8.27 3.01
C TRP A 230 -15.63 -8.64 4.31
N LEU A 231 -15.86 -9.95 4.53
CA LEU A 231 -16.50 -10.46 5.75
C LEU A 231 -15.67 -10.17 7.01
N LEU A 232 -14.36 -10.35 6.93
CA LEU A 232 -13.44 -10.10 8.03
C LEU A 232 -13.39 -8.60 8.40
N LEU A 233 -13.41 -7.69 7.42
CA LEU A 233 -13.47 -6.25 7.67
C LEU A 233 -14.83 -5.80 8.22
N LEU A 234 -15.93 -6.43 7.81
CA LEU A 234 -17.23 -6.22 8.43
C LEU A 234 -17.22 -6.64 9.91
N ALA A 235 -16.69 -7.83 10.20
CA ALA A 235 -16.55 -8.32 11.58
C ALA A 235 -15.65 -7.38 12.41
N PHE A 236 -14.54 -6.93 11.85
CA PHE A 236 -13.64 -5.96 12.49
C PHE A 236 -14.36 -4.63 12.78
N LEU A 237 -15.12 -4.10 11.83
CA LEU A 237 -15.93 -2.89 12.02
C LEU A 237 -16.93 -3.06 13.18
N ILE A 238 -17.66 -4.18 13.22
CA ILE A 238 -18.62 -4.47 14.30
C ILE A 238 -17.92 -4.54 15.65
N ILE A 239 -16.76 -5.20 15.73
CA ILE A 239 -15.94 -5.28 16.96
C ILE A 239 -15.52 -3.88 17.42
N ILE A 240 -15.07 -3.03 16.50
CA ILE A 240 -14.64 -1.66 16.82
C ILE A 240 -15.80 -0.79 17.29
N ILE A 241 -16.96 -0.82 16.63
CA ILE A 241 -18.12 -0.02 17.04
C ILE A 241 -18.60 -0.44 18.43
N ARG A 242 -18.72 -1.76 18.68
CA ARG A 242 -19.23 -2.28 19.96
C ARG A 242 -18.27 -2.07 21.12
N ASN A 243 -16.98 -2.29 20.91
CA ASN A 243 -16.00 -2.32 22.00
C ASN A 243 -15.13 -1.07 22.08
N TYR A 244 -15.03 -0.27 21.02
CA TYR A 244 -14.11 0.86 20.94
C TYR A 244 -14.78 2.14 20.41
N GLY A 245 -16.09 2.31 20.57
CA GLY A 245 -16.84 3.49 20.08
C GLY A 245 -16.31 4.87 20.52
N VAL A 246 -15.60 4.94 21.65
CA VAL A 246 -14.94 6.16 22.14
C VAL A 246 -13.69 6.53 21.30
N ARG A 247 -13.01 5.53 20.73
CA ARG A 247 -11.82 5.67 19.87
C ARG A 247 -12.24 6.10 18.46
N ARG A 248 -12.49 7.39 18.26
CA ARG A 248 -12.93 7.94 16.94
C ARG A 248 -11.94 7.63 15.81
N ASP A 249 -10.65 7.57 16.10
CA ASP A 249 -9.60 7.14 15.18
C ASP A 249 -9.87 5.73 14.61
N LEU A 250 -10.27 4.79 15.46
CA LEU A 250 -10.59 3.42 15.05
C LEU A 250 -11.93 3.33 14.36
N VAL A 251 -12.95 4.00 14.89
CA VAL A 251 -14.31 3.94 14.32
C VAL A 251 -14.30 4.51 12.89
N ILE A 252 -13.71 5.68 12.68
CA ILE A 252 -13.63 6.31 11.36
C ILE A 252 -12.76 5.47 10.43
N GLY A 253 -11.60 5.00 10.90
CA GLY A 253 -10.70 4.17 10.10
C GLY A 253 -11.35 2.85 9.67
N SER A 254 -12.09 2.17 10.56
CA SER A 254 -12.81 0.93 10.23
C SER A 254 -13.96 1.16 9.26
N TRP A 255 -14.73 2.26 9.40
CA TRP A 255 -15.77 2.61 8.44
C TRP A 255 -15.18 2.91 7.06
N LEU A 256 -14.09 3.67 7.01
CA LEU A 256 -13.42 4.01 5.76
C LEU A 256 -12.83 2.75 5.10
N ALA A 257 -12.20 1.85 5.88
CA ALA A 257 -11.71 0.58 5.37
C ALA A 257 -12.85 -0.28 4.81
N PHE A 258 -13.98 -0.35 5.51
CA PHE A 258 -15.15 -1.10 5.05
C PHE A 258 -15.77 -0.50 3.77
N LEU A 259 -15.89 0.83 3.70
CA LEU A 259 -16.34 1.52 2.49
C LEU A 259 -15.42 1.24 1.31
N LEU A 260 -14.10 1.36 1.50
CA LEU A 260 -13.11 1.14 0.45
C LEU A 260 -13.12 -0.31 -0.04
N VAL A 261 -13.28 -1.31 0.84
CA VAL A 261 -13.38 -2.72 0.38
C VAL A 261 -14.70 -3.00 -0.35
N CYS A 262 -15.81 -2.36 0.02
CA CYS A 262 -17.07 -2.44 -0.74
C CYS A 262 -16.88 -1.88 -2.15
N LEU A 263 -16.32 -0.67 -2.27
CA LEU A 263 -16.01 -0.06 -3.56
C LEU A 263 -15.02 -0.91 -4.35
N GLN A 264 -14.11 -1.61 -3.67
CA GLN A 264 -13.13 -2.46 -4.32
C GLN A 264 -13.72 -3.76 -4.88
N ALA A 265 -14.69 -4.34 -4.19
CA ALA A 265 -15.46 -5.46 -4.70
C ALA A 265 -16.25 -5.04 -5.96
N VAL A 266 -16.86 -3.85 -5.94
CA VAL A 266 -17.58 -3.30 -7.10
C VAL A 266 -16.64 -3.05 -8.28
N SER A 267 -15.51 -2.36 -8.08
CA SER A 267 -14.56 -2.08 -9.16
C SER A 267 -13.93 -3.38 -9.73
N GLY A 268 -13.69 -4.39 -8.89
CA GLY A 268 -13.21 -5.70 -9.30
C GLY A 268 -14.23 -6.46 -10.13
N ALA A 269 -15.50 -6.47 -9.71
CA ALA A 269 -16.60 -7.04 -10.48
C ALA A 269 -16.76 -6.33 -11.83
N MET A 270 -16.74 -5.00 -11.84
CA MET A 270 -16.85 -4.22 -13.08
C MET A 270 -15.68 -4.49 -14.03
N THR A 271 -14.45 -4.65 -13.52
CA THR A 271 -13.29 -5.02 -14.36
C THR A 271 -13.55 -6.31 -15.14
N VAL A 272 -14.20 -7.31 -14.54
CA VAL A 272 -14.56 -8.56 -15.22
C VAL A 272 -15.75 -8.35 -16.16
N LEU A 273 -16.84 -7.75 -15.67
CA LEU A 273 -18.10 -7.60 -16.40
C LEU A 273 -17.96 -6.77 -17.68
N THR A 274 -17.03 -5.80 -17.68
CA THR A 274 -16.80 -4.94 -18.85
C THR A 274 -15.67 -5.42 -19.75
N GLY A 275 -15.10 -6.61 -19.53
CA GLY A 275 -14.01 -7.13 -20.37
C GLY A 275 -12.67 -6.41 -20.18
N VAL A 276 -12.29 -6.12 -18.93
CA VAL A 276 -11.00 -5.52 -18.54
C VAL A 276 -10.79 -4.09 -19.05
N GLN A 277 -11.84 -3.27 -19.00
CA GLN A 277 -11.71 -1.84 -19.31
C GLN A 277 -10.71 -1.16 -18.37
N LEU A 278 -9.84 -0.35 -18.95
CA LEU A 278 -8.75 0.33 -18.24
C LEU A 278 -9.24 1.12 -17.01
N ILE A 279 -10.34 1.87 -17.15
CA ILE A 279 -10.85 2.74 -16.08
C ILE A 279 -11.16 1.97 -14.80
N TRP A 280 -11.81 0.81 -14.91
CA TRP A 280 -12.14 -0.03 -13.75
C TRP A 280 -10.89 -0.63 -13.11
N GLY A 281 -9.89 -1.00 -13.92
CA GLY A 281 -8.60 -1.45 -13.42
C GLY A 281 -7.84 -0.37 -12.65
N ILE A 282 -7.87 0.89 -13.12
CA ILE A 282 -7.24 2.02 -12.43
C ILE A 282 -8.00 2.37 -11.14
N ILE A 283 -9.33 2.39 -11.18
CA ILE A 283 -10.17 2.58 -9.97
C ILE A 283 -9.86 1.47 -8.96
N HIS A 284 -9.78 0.22 -9.40
CA HIS A 284 -9.46 -0.92 -8.54
C HIS A 284 -8.09 -0.72 -7.89
N THR A 285 -7.07 -0.37 -8.66
CA THR A 285 -5.72 -0.11 -8.11
C THR A 285 -5.70 1.06 -7.11
N THR A 286 -6.45 2.11 -7.40
CA THR A 286 -6.56 3.30 -6.54
C THR A 286 -7.18 2.96 -5.18
N LEU A 287 -8.30 2.23 -5.18
CA LEU A 287 -9.04 1.89 -3.99
C LEU A 287 -8.23 1.00 -3.04
N ILE A 288 -7.52 -0.01 -3.57
CA ILE A 288 -6.66 -0.85 -2.72
C ILE A 288 -5.46 -0.08 -2.15
N ALA A 289 -4.91 0.88 -2.88
CA ALA A 289 -3.82 1.70 -2.36
C ALA A 289 -4.26 2.49 -1.12
N PHE A 290 -5.44 3.11 -1.17
CA PHE A 290 -5.98 3.82 0.00
C PHE A 290 -6.47 2.88 1.10
N LEU A 291 -7.07 1.73 0.76
CA LEU A 291 -7.46 0.72 1.77
C LEU A 291 -6.22 0.24 2.54
N PHE A 292 -5.12 -0.02 1.85
CA PHE A 292 -3.87 -0.44 2.45
C PHE A 292 -3.27 0.63 3.38
N VAL A 293 -3.34 1.92 2.99
CA VAL A 293 -2.99 3.05 3.86
C VAL A 293 -3.84 3.06 5.13
N VAL A 294 -5.16 2.91 4.99
CA VAL A 294 -6.10 2.98 6.13
C VAL A 294 -5.86 1.81 7.10
N LEU A 295 -5.65 0.60 6.61
CA LEU A 295 -5.30 -0.53 7.47
C LEU A 295 -3.93 -0.34 8.12
N SER A 296 -2.96 0.22 7.41
CA SER A 296 -1.63 0.53 7.96
C SER A 296 -1.72 1.59 9.06
N TYR A 297 -2.59 2.58 8.87
CA TYR A 297 -2.91 3.59 9.88
C TYR A 297 -3.51 2.93 11.12
N LEU A 298 -4.49 2.03 10.97
CA LEU A 298 -5.08 1.31 12.09
C LEU A 298 -4.05 0.45 12.84
N CYS A 299 -3.14 -0.24 12.13
CA CYS A 299 -2.01 -0.94 12.74
C CYS A 299 -1.14 0.02 13.58
N MET A 300 -0.84 1.22 13.07
CA MET A 300 -0.06 2.23 13.80
C MET A 300 -0.79 2.74 15.04
N GLN A 301 -2.11 2.99 14.98
CA GLN A 301 -2.90 3.50 16.11
C GLN A 301 -3.22 2.43 17.17
N ILE A 302 -3.29 1.16 16.77
CA ILE A 302 -3.50 0.02 17.68
C ILE A 302 -2.16 -0.42 18.32
N GLY A 303 -1.06 -0.23 17.60
CA GLY A 303 0.29 -0.57 18.02
C GLY A 303 0.68 -2.03 17.70
N TRP A 304 1.89 -2.40 18.12
CA TRP A 304 2.44 -3.74 17.87
C TRP A 304 2.02 -4.75 18.94
N PRO A 305 1.70 -6.00 18.56
CA PRO A 305 1.43 -7.07 19.52
C PRO A 305 2.70 -7.56 20.22
N TRP A 306 3.87 -7.36 19.61
CA TRP A 306 5.17 -7.63 20.22
C TRP A 306 5.71 -6.37 20.92
N LYS A 307 6.24 -6.54 22.14
CA LYS A 307 6.89 -5.44 22.88
C LYS A 307 8.16 -5.02 22.15
N LEU A 308 8.19 -3.81 21.58
CA LEU A 308 9.46 -3.16 21.25
C LEU A 308 10.19 -2.88 22.58
N ARG A 309 11.36 -3.51 22.77
CA ARG A 309 12.22 -3.45 23.98
C ARG A 309 12.38 -2.06 24.61
N TRP A 310 12.19 -0.99 23.84
CA TRP A 310 12.33 0.40 24.25
C TRP A 310 11.11 1.01 24.96
N GLN A 311 9.88 0.53 24.73
CA GLN A 311 8.68 1.02 25.45
C GLN A 311 8.71 0.63 26.93
N GLN A 312 9.36 -0.48 27.25
CA GLN A 312 9.57 -0.97 28.61
C GLN A 312 10.42 0.01 29.45
N LYS A 313 11.32 0.77 28.81
CA LYS A 313 12.17 1.75 29.50
C LYS A 313 11.41 3.01 29.90
N LYS A 314 10.40 3.43 29.13
CA LYS A 314 9.55 4.58 29.48
C LYS A 314 8.53 4.26 30.58
N SER A 315 7.95 3.06 30.59
CA SER A 315 7.03 2.65 31.66
C SER A 315 7.74 2.51 33.01
N LEU A 316 8.98 2.00 33.01
CA LEU A 316 9.79 1.88 34.22
C LEU A 316 10.19 3.26 34.79
N VAL A 317 10.61 4.20 33.93
CA VAL A 317 10.95 5.57 34.36
C VAL A 317 9.72 6.34 34.87
N ALA A 318 8.55 6.13 34.26
CA ALA A 318 7.31 6.75 34.72
C ALA A 318 6.80 6.16 36.06
N GLN A 319 7.08 4.88 36.34
CA GLN A 319 6.79 4.27 37.64
C GLN A 319 7.76 4.75 38.73
N ASP A 320 9.06 4.89 38.43
CA ASP A 320 10.04 5.45 39.37
C ASP A 320 9.74 6.91 39.74
N GLN A 321 9.30 7.73 38.77
CA GLN A 321 8.96 9.13 39.03
C GLN A 321 7.62 9.32 39.76
N GLY A 322 6.77 8.29 39.81
CA GLY A 322 5.54 8.28 40.60
C GLY A 322 5.72 7.78 42.04
N GLN A 323 6.91 7.29 42.40
CA GLN A 323 7.24 6.82 43.76
C GLN A 323 8.11 7.80 44.56
N ILE A 324 8.50 8.94 43.96
CA ILE A 324 9.32 9.99 44.59
C ILE A 324 8.48 11.27 44.87
N ALA A 325 7.15 11.18 44.79
CA ALA A 325 6.22 12.27 45.09
C ALA A 325 5.35 11.95 46.31
#